data_AF-A0A840PX20-F1
#
_entry.id   AF-A0A840PX20-F1
#
_cell.length_a   1.000
_cell.length_b   1.000
_cell.length_c   1.000
_cell.angle_alpha   90.00
_cell.angle_beta   90.00
_cell.angle_gamma   90.00
#
_symmetry.space_group_name_H-M   'P 1'
#
loop_
_entity.id
_entity.type
_entity.pdbx_description
1 polymer ?
#
loop_
_entity_poly.entity_id
_entity_poly.type
_entity_poly.pdbx_seq_one_letter_code
_entity_poly.pdbx_strand_id
1 'polypeptide(L)' 'MIYYEVICSSCKQKFNLYEGSLKYQLFKENKSKIFRCEECERRLRMDAIKFIYYSSLASH' A
#
# COMPACT_ATOMS: atom_id res chain seq x y z
N MET A 1 7.37 20.42 7.93
CA MET A 1 6.51 19.23 7.84
C MET A 1 7.40 18.00 7.87
N ILE A 2 7.25 17.11 8.85
CA ILE A 2 8.12 15.94 9.02
C ILE A 2 7.63 14.81 8.12
N TYR A 3 8.54 14.17 7.40
CA TYR A 3 8.24 13.00 6.57
C TYR A 3 9.43 12.03 6.56
N TYR A 4 9.15 10.75 6.27
CA TYR A 4 10.17 9.75 5.98
C TYR A 4 10.11 9.36 4.50
N GLU A 5 11.26 9.29 3.85
CA GLU A 5 11.38 8.70 2.52
C GLU A 5 11.51 7.18 2.63
N VAL A 6 10.61 6.45 1.98
CA VAL A 6 10.59 4.98 1.99
C VAL A 6 10.52 4.46 0.56
N ILE A 7 11.16 3.33 0.29
CA ILE A 7 11.13 2.69 -1.03
C ILE A 7 9.93 1.75 -1.09
N CYS A 8 9.10 1.91 -2.12
CA CYS A 8 7.98 1.01 -2.39
C CYS A 8 8.52 -0.38 -2.74
N SER A 9 8.03 -1.40 -2.05
CA SER A 9 8.50 -2.77 -2.30
C SER A 9 8.12 -3.30 -3.68
N SER A 10 6.98 -2.84 -4.25
CA SER A 10 6.46 -3.30 -5.53
C SER A 10 7.11 -2.61 -6.73
N CYS A 11 7.13 -1.27 -6.78
CA CYS A 11 7.65 -0.53 -7.93
C CYS A 11 9.07 0.03 -7.72
N LYS A 12 9.67 -0.18 -6.54
CA LYS A 12 10.99 0.34 -6.15
C LYS A 12 11.13 1.87 -6.23
N GLN A 13 10.02 2.59 -6.39
CA GLN A 13 9.98 4.05 -6.34
C GLN A 13 10.02 4.54 -4.90
N LYS A 14 10.71 5.65 -4.67
CA LYS A 14 10.70 6.36 -3.39
C LYS A 14 9.38 7.10 -3.23
N PHE A 15 8.84 7.12 -2.02
CA PHE A 15 7.64 7.87 -1.68
C PHE A 15 7.70 8.34 -0.23
N ASN A 16 6.91 9.36 0.08
CA ASN A 16 6.98 10.05 1.35
C ASN A 16 5.87 9.58 2.30
N LEU A 17 6.26 9.24 3.53
CA LEU A 17 5.36 9.02 4.65
C LEU A 17 5.26 10.32 5.45
N TYR A 18 4.11 10.98 5.36
CA TYR A 18 3.87 12.22 6.09
C TYR A 18 3.43 11.95 7.52
N GLU A 19 3.91 12.78 8.44
CA GLU A 19 3.47 12.77 9.83
C GLU A 19 1.94 12.88 9.94
N GLY A 20 1.36 12.13 10.88
CA GLY A 20 -0.10 12.00 11.05
C GLY A 20 -0.74 10.89 10.21
N SER A 21 -0.04 10.32 9.24
CA SER A 21 -0.53 9.16 8.50
C SER A 21 -0.36 7.86 9.31
N LEU A 22 -1.31 6.93 9.21
CA LEU A 22 -1.19 5.60 9.82
C LEU A 22 0.11 4.89 9.39
N LYS A 23 0.51 5.02 8.12
CA LYS A 23 1.77 4.45 7.61
C LYS A 23 3.00 5.04 8.30
N TYR A 24 2.98 6.32 8.66
CA TYR A 24 4.06 6.99 9.38
C TYR A 24 4.16 6.48 10.82
N GLN A 25 3.03 6.31 11.53
CA GLN A 25 3.01 5.71 12.85
C GLN A 25 3.52 4.26 12.80
N LEU A 26 3.04 3.47 11.85
CA LEU A 26 3.48 2.08 11.65
C LEU A 26 4.97 1.97 11.31
N PHE A 27 5.52 2.92 10.55
CA PHE A 27 6.94 2.99 10.25
C PHE A 27 7.78 3.24 11.50
N LYS A 28 7.33 4.11 12.40
CA LYS A 28 8.00 4.35 13.70
C LYS A 28 7.88 3.18 14.65
N GLU A 29 6.71 2.54 14.70
CA GLU A 29 6.43 1.41 15.61
C GLU A 29 7.10 0.10 15.16
N ASN A 30 7.21 -0.13 13.84
CA ASN A 30 7.79 -1.36 13.30
C ASN A 30 8.45 -1.14 11.93
N LYS A 31 9.78 -1.06 11.91
CA LYS A 31 10.60 -0.85 10.70
C LYS A 31 10.60 -2.02 9.71
N SER A 32 10.04 -3.18 10.09
CA SER A 32 10.05 -4.41 9.28
C SER A 32 8.84 -4.55 8.33
N LYS A 33 7.99 -3.51 8.22
CA LYS A 33 6.83 -3.57 7.33
C LYS A 33 7.22 -3.31 5.86
N ILE A 34 6.68 -4.13 4.98
CA ILE A 34 6.73 -3.92 3.53
C ILE A 34 5.80 -2.75 3.21
N PHE A 35 6.35 -1.58 2.88
CA PHE A 35 5.54 -0.45 2.49
C PHE A 35 5.32 -0.39 0.97
N ARG A 36 4.13 0.05 0.59
CA ARG A 36 3.74 0.32 -0.80
C ARG A 36 3.31 1.77 -0.94
N CYS A 37 3.73 2.37 -2.04
CA CYS A 37 3.21 3.67 -2.46
C CYS A 37 1.70 3.59 -2.71
N GLU A 38 1.04 4.73 -2.69
CA GLU A 38 -0.41 4.82 -2.87
C GLU A 38 -0.89 4.17 -4.17
N GLU A 39 -0.14 4.33 -5.26
CA GLU A 39 -0.47 3.73 -6.55
C GLU A 39 -0.48 2.20 -6.52
N CYS A 40 0.55 1.60 -5.93
CA CYS A 40 0.63 0.14 -5.79
C CYS A 40 -0.46 -0.40 -4.86
N GLU A 41 -0.82 0.34 -3.80
CA GLU A 41 -1.90 -0.05 -2.90
C GLU A 41 -3.27 0.06 -3.57
N ARG A 42 -3.51 1.13 -4.34
CA ARG A 42 -4.73 1.30 -5.14
C ARG A 42 -4.86 0.19 -6.17
N ARG A 43 -3.79 -0.14 -6.90
CA ARG A 43 -3.79 -1.24 -7.88
C ARG A 43 -4.15 -2.57 -7.22
N LEU A 44 -3.51 -2.89 -6.09
CA LEU A 44 -3.82 -4.11 -5.34
C LEU A 44 -5.30 -4.17 -4.92
N ARG A 45 -5.89 -3.06 -4.45
CA ARG A 45 -7.32 -3.00 -4.11
C ARG A 45 -8.20 -3.24 -5.32
N MET A 46 -7.88 -2.64 -6.46
CA MET A 46 -8.63 -2.85 -7.71
C MET A 46 -8.54 -4.30 -8.19
N ASP A 47 -7.34 -4.89 -8.18
CA ASP A 47 -7.15 -6.30 -8.53
C ASP A 47 -7.93 -7.23 -7.58
N ALA A 48 -7.96 -6.93 -6.28
CA ALA A 48 -8.75 -7.70 -5.31
C ALA A 48 -10.26 -7.58 -5.57
N ILE A 49 -10.77 -6.38 -5.82
CA ILE A 49 -12.19 -6.15 -6.17
C ILE A 49 -12.55 -6.92 -7.44
N LYS A 50 -11.67 -6.82 -8.46
CA LYS A 50 -11.83 -7.52 -9.73
C LYS A 50 -11.92 -9.03 -9.51
N PHE A 51 -10.98 -9.59 -8.74
CA PHE A 51 -10.96 -11.02 -8.41
C PHE A 51 -12.25 -11.47 -7.71
N ILE A 52 -12.72 -10.72 -6.71
CA ILE A 52 -13.97 -11.04 -6.00
C ILE A 52 -15.16 -11.03 -6.96
N TYR A 53 -15.27 -10.00 -7.80
CA TYR A 53 -16.37 -9.88 -8.77
C TYR A 53 -16.41 -11.06 -9.75
N TYR A 54 -15.28 -11.42 -10.36
CA TYR A 54 -15.24 -12.56 -11.29
C TYR A 54 -15.41 -13.91 -10.58
N SER A 55 -14.92 -14.05 -9.34
CA SER A 55 -15.12 -15.26 -8.54
C SER A 55 -16.59 -15.48 -8.19
N SER A 56 -17.36 -14.42 -7.95
CA SER A 56 -18.81 -14.52 -7.72
C SER A 56 -19.57 -14.91 -9.00
N LEU A 57 -19.12 -14.47 -10.18
CA LEU A 57 -19.72 -14.82 -11.47
C LEU A 57 -19.42 -16.26 -11.91
N ALA A 58 -18.26 -16.82 -11.54
CA ALA A 58 -17.89 -18.19 -11.89
C ALA A 58 -18.66 -19.28 -11.10
N SER A 59 -19.48 -18.87 -10.12
CA SER A 59 -20.24 -19.78 -9.26
C SER A 59 -21.68 -20.03 -9.75
N HIS A 60 -22.06 -19.53 -10.94
CA HIS A 60 -23.41 -19.59 -11.48
C HIS A 60 -23.43 -20.12 -12.92
#